data_AF-A0AAW3WXD3-F1
#
_entry.id   AF-A0AAW3WXD3-F1
#
_cell.length_a   1.000
_cell.length_b   1.000
_cell.length_c   1.000
_cell.angle_alpha   90.00
_cell.angle_beta   90.00
_cell.angle_gamma   90.00
#
_symmetry.space_group_name_H-M   'P 1'
#
loop_
_entity.id
_entity.type
_entity.pdbx_description
1 polymer ?
#
loop_
_entity_poly.entity_id
_entity_poly.type
_entity_poly.pdbx_seq_one_letter_code
_entity_poly.pdbx_strand_id
1 'polypeptide(L)' 'MIIPDHLIRGLNSSTRPVVLYRNESGDFIYGFVMRPGEFVTSLEQMGEARKIAGLPTVDDAGNPL' A
#
# COMPACT_ATOMS: atom_id res chain seq x y z
N MET A 1 -0.54 -14.37 -15.63
CA MET A 1 -0.90 -14.16 -14.21
C MET A 1 -2.41 -14.09 -14.14
N ILE A 2 -3.05 -15.02 -13.43
CA ILE A 2 -4.50 -15.01 -13.20
C ILE A 2 -4.68 -14.59 -11.75
N ILE A 3 -5.36 -13.47 -11.54
CA ILE A 3 -5.73 -12.99 -10.22
C ILE A 3 -7.20 -13.38 -10.01
N PRO A 4 -7.54 -14.17 -8.98
CA PRO A 4 -8.93 -14.49 -8.71
C PRO A 4 -9.68 -13.21 -8.32
N ASP A 5 -10.67 -12.83 -9.12
CA ASP A 5 -11.42 -11.57 -8.98
C ASP A 5 -12.22 -11.50 -7.67
N HIS A 6 -12.71 -12.64 -7.19
CA HIS A 6 -13.39 -12.76 -5.90
C HIS A 6 -12.51 -12.39 -4.69
N LEU A 7 -11.18 -12.41 -4.83
CA LEU A 7 -10.25 -12.02 -3.76
C LEU A 7 -10.01 -10.50 -3.70
N ILE A 8 -10.47 -9.74 -4.69
CA ILE A 8 -10.22 -8.30 -4.80
C ILE A 8 -11.52 -7.55 -5.00
N ARG A 9 -11.96 -6.88 -3.94
CA ARG A 9 -13.17 -6.08 -3.99
C ARG A 9 -13.02 -4.93 -5.00
N GLY A 10 -13.94 -4.85 -5.96
CA GLY A 10 -14.02 -3.76 -6.94
C GLY A 10 -13.07 -3.87 -8.13
N LEU A 11 -12.40 -5.02 -8.33
CA LEU A 11 -11.46 -5.23 -9.45
C LEU A 11 -12.13 -5.02 -10.81
N ASN A 12 -13.29 -5.64 -11.01
CA ASN A 12 -13.98 -5.64 -12.31
C ASN A 12 -14.59 -4.27 -12.69
N SER A 13 -14.60 -3.30 -11.78
CA SER A 13 -15.15 -1.96 -11.98
C SER A 13 -14.08 -0.85 -11.94
N SER A 14 -12.80 -1.19 -12.03
CA SER A 14 -11.70 -0.23 -11.86
C SER A 14 -10.51 -0.53 -12.77
N THR A 15 -9.88 0.52 -13.29
CA THR A 15 -8.60 0.45 -14.04
C THR A 15 -7.39 0.84 -13.17
N ARG A 16 -7.60 0.96 -11.87
CA ARG A 16 -6.64 1.57 -10.93
C ARG A 16 -5.69 0.53 -10.34
N PRO A 17 -4.51 0.93 -9.82
CA PRO A 17 -3.56 0.01 -9.23
C PRO A 17 -4.17 -0.85 -8.11
N VAL A 18 -3.65 -2.07 -7.98
CA VAL A 18 -4.09 -3.05 -6.97
C VAL A 18 -2.92 -3.44 -6.09
N VAL A 19 -3.19 -3.65 -4.80
CA VAL A 19 -2.25 -4.26 -3.86
C VAL A 19 -2.68 -5.71 -3.65
N LEU A 20 -1.72 -6.63 -3.76
CA LEU A 20 -1.93 -8.06 -3.64
C LEU A 20 -1.14 -8.61 -2.46
N TYR A 21 -1.77 -9.47 -1.67
CA TYR A 21 -1.12 -10.22 -0.60
C TYR A 21 -0.97 -11.67 -1.03
N ARG A 22 0.24 -12.20 -0.83
CA ARG A 22 0.57 -13.59 -1.12
C ARG A 22 0.94 -14.33 0.15
N ASN A 23 0.60 -15.61 0.23
CA ASN A 23 1.11 -16.49 1.27
C ASN A 23 2.55 -16.94 0.95
N GLU A 24 3.15 -17.73 1.84
CA GLU A 24 4.50 -18.28 1.69
C GLU A 24 4.64 -19.21 0.46
N SER A 25 3.55 -19.85 0.04
CA SER A 25 3.49 -20.69 -1.17
C SER A 25 3.38 -19.87 -2.46
N GLY A 26 3.16 -18.55 -2.35
CA GLY A 26 2.99 -17.65 -3.48
C GLY A 26 1.56 -17.57 -4.02
N ASP A 27 0.56 -18.14 -3.34
CA ASP A 27 -0.84 -17.97 -3.74
C ASP A 27 -1.35 -16.59 -3.34
N PHE A 28 -2.22 -16.02 -4.15
CA PHE A 28 -2.96 -14.81 -3.78
C PHE A 28 -3.99 -15.15 -2.71
N ILE A 29 -3.96 -14.44 -1.58
CA ILE A 29 -4.89 -14.66 -0.47
C ILE A 29 -5.84 -13.49 -0.25
N TYR A 30 -5.47 -12.30 -0.70
CA TYR A 30 -6.24 -11.07 -0.53
C TYR A 30 -5.73 -9.96 -1.46
N GLY A 31 -6.56 -8.96 -1.70
CA GLY A 31 -6.12 -7.72 -2.33
C GLY A 31 -7.20 -6.66 -2.35
N PHE A 32 -6.84 -5.46 -2.79
CA PHE A 32 -7.79 -4.37 -2.96
C PHE A 32 -7.34 -3.40 -4.05
N VAL A 33 -8.31 -2.69 -4.61
CA VAL A 33 -8.09 -1.55 -5.52
C VAL A 33 -7.72 -0.33 -4.67
N MET A 34 -6.55 0.26 -4.91
CA MET A 34 -6.10 1.48 -4.20
C MET A 34 -7.07 2.63 -4.45
N ARG A 35 -7.14 3.68 -3.63
CA ARG A 35 -7.93 4.93 -3.83
C ARG A 35 -7.15 6.04 -4.54
N PRO A 36 -7.80 7.03 -5.18
CA PRO A 36 -7.07 8.03 -5.95
C PRO A 36 -6.12 8.79 -5.00
N GLY A 37 -4.85 8.93 -5.40
CA GLY A 37 -3.82 9.56 -4.56
C GLY A 37 -3.18 8.65 -3.52
N GLU A 38 -3.63 7.40 -3.35
CA GLU A 38 -2.92 6.42 -2.52
C GLU A 38 -1.69 5.87 -3.25
N PHE A 39 -0.64 5.54 -2.49
CA PHE A 39 0.59 4.93 -2.98
C PHE A 39 1.15 3.95 -1.94
N VAL A 40 1.98 3.00 -2.38
CA VAL A 40 2.72 2.09 -1.50
C VAL A 40 4.18 2.53 -1.48
N THR A 41 4.76 2.62 -0.29
CA THR A 41 6.16 3.01 -0.07
C THR A 41 6.72 2.25 1.14
N SER A 42 8.04 2.16 1.26
CA SER A 42 8.66 1.69 2.50
C SER A 42 8.62 2.77 3.60
N LEU A 43 8.71 2.35 4.86
CA LEU A 43 8.85 3.27 5.99
C LEU A 43 10.11 4.15 5.87
N GLU A 44 11.20 3.57 5.37
CA GLU A 44 12.47 4.28 5.12
C GLU A 44 12.28 5.40 4.08
N GLN A 45 11.66 5.10 2.93
CA GLN A 45 11.37 6.10 1.91
C GLN A 45 10.41 7.18 2.40
N MET A 46 9.43 6.81 3.23
CA MET A 46 8.55 7.78 3.89
C MET A 46 9.34 8.70 4.82
N GLY A 47 10.29 8.16 5.59
CA GLY A 47 11.18 8.92 6.45
C GLY A 47 12.03 9.94 5.68
N GLU A 48 12.66 9.52 4.59
CA GLU A 48 13.44 10.41 3.74
C GLU A 48 12.57 11.51 3.09
N ALA A 49 11.36 11.16 2.62
CA ALA A 49 10.43 12.14 2.08
C ALA A 49 10.03 13.19 3.14
N ARG A 50 9.76 12.78 4.39
CA ARG A 50 9.46 13.69 5.49
C ARG A 50 10.63 14.64 5.77
N LYS A 51 11.87 14.12 5.78
CA LYS A 51 13.08 14.90 5.99
C LYS A 51 13.30 15.96 4.91
N ILE A 52 13.10 15.59 3.64
CA ILE A 52 13.19 16.52 2.49
C ILE A 52 12.11 17.61 2.59
N ALA A 53 10.90 17.25 3.04
CA ALA A 53 9.80 18.18 3.23
C ALA A 53 9.94 19.08 4.47
N GLY A 54 10.97 18.89 5.31
CA GLY A 54 11.15 19.61 6.57
C GLY A 54 10.11 19.24 7.64
N LEU A 55 9.47 18.08 7.50
CA LEU A 55 8.50 17.57 8.48
C LEU A 55 9.22 16.83 9.61
N PRO A 56 8.76 16.98 10.86
CA PRO A 56 9.35 16.26 11.98
C PRO A 56 9.11 14.75 11.85
N THR A 57 10.13 13.96 12.14
CA THR A 57 10.01 12.49 12.19
C THR A 57 9.35 12.10 13.50
N VAL A 58 8.03 12.06 13.50
CA VAL A 58 7.22 11.63 14.65
C VAL A 58 6.39 10.38 14.34
N ASP A 59 6.11 9.58 15.36
CA ASP A 59 5.17 8.46 15.29
C ASP A 59 3.71 8.97 15.17
N ASP A 60 2.76 8.04 15.02
CA ASP A 60 1.34 8.38 14.89
C ASP A 60 0.76 9.04 16.17
N ALA A 61 1.48 9.01 17.29
CA ALA A 61 1.16 9.66 18.54
C ALA A 61 1.90 11.00 18.76
N GLY A 62 2.73 11.43 17.80
CA GLY A 62 3.49 12.67 17.86
C GLY A 62 4.80 12.59 18.64
N ASN A 63 5.25 11.40 19.05
CA ASN A 63 6.56 11.23 19.69
C ASN A 63 7.68 11.25 18.66
N PRO A 64 8.86 11.83 18.96
CA PRO A 64 10.02 11.71 18.09
C PRO A 64 10.37 10.23 17.84
N LEU A 65 10.59 9.87 16.58
CA LEU A 65 11.17 8.58 16.18
C LEU A 65 12.69 8.60 16.29
#